data_AF-A0A2T6ZYR4-F1
#
_entry.id   AF-A0A2T6ZYR4-F1
#
_cell.length_a   1.000
_cell.length_b   1.000
_cell.length_c   1.000
_cell.angle_alpha   90.00
_cell.angle_beta   90.00
_cell.angle_gamma   90.00
#
_symmetry.space_group_name_H-M   'P 1'
#
loop_
_entity.id
_entity.type
_entity.pdbx_description
1 polymer ?
#
loop_
_entity_poly.entity_id
_entity_poly.type
_entity_poly.pdbx_seq_one_letter_code
_entity_poly.pdbx_strand_id
1 'polypeptide(L)' 'MPDSKYGTVKDGWGNRTNFQASYGLNTTPEDLEEGNEILELMQKNHTGRRPHQIIERGE' A
#
# COMPACT_ATOMS: atom_id res chain seq x y z
N MET A 1 13.87 0.97 -2.91
CA MET A 1 13.42 -0.45 -2.90
C MET A 1 11.92 -0.42 -3.05
N PRO A 2 11.28 -1.32 -3.82
CA PRO A 2 9.83 -1.31 -3.91
C PRO A 2 9.26 -1.46 -2.50
N ASP A 3 8.39 -0.53 -2.12
CA ASP A 3 7.70 -0.51 -0.84
C ASP A 3 7.07 -1.88 -0.60
N SER A 4 7.67 -2.68 0.28
CA SER A 4 7.14 -3.99 0.62
C SER A 4 5.76 -3.80 1.25
N LYS A 5 4.84 -4.76 1.07
CA LYS A 5 3.47 -4.72 1.65
C LYS A 5 3.48 -4.35 3.13
N TYR A 6 4.47 -4.88 3.85
CA TYR A 6 4.73 -4.58 5.25
C TYR A 6 5.15 -3.12 5.51
N GLY A 7 5.94 -2.53 4.62
CA GLY A 7 6.34 -1.12 4.68
C GLY A 7 5.13 -0.19 4.53
N THR A 8 4.30 -0.41 3.51
CA THR A 8 3.08 0.39 3.28
C THR A 8 2.10 0.32 4.45
N VAL A 9 1.86 -0.88 4.99
CA VAL A 9 1.02 -1.05 6.19
C VAL A 9 1.61 -0.34 7.39
N LYS A 10 2.93 -0.44 7.58
CA LYS A 10 3.62 0.18 8.71
C LYS A 10 3.61 1.70 8.64
N ASP A 11 3.81 2.27 7.45
CA ASP A 11 3.86 3.72 7.26
C ASP A 11 2.45 4.36 7.35
N GLY A 12 1.43 3.70 6.80
CA GLY A 12 0.05 4.22 6.82
C GLY A 12 -0.74 3.89 8.08
N TRP A 13 -0.66 2.65 8.56
CA TRP A 13 -1.49 2.13 9.66
C TRP A 13 -0.70 1.68 10.89
N GLY A 14 0.63 1.68 10.84
CA GLY A 14 1.51 1.19 11.91
C GLY A 14 1.64 -0.33 11.95
N ASN A 15 0.52 -1.06 11.91
CA ASN A 15 0.51 -2.52 11.91
C ASN A 15 -0.66 -3.11 11.10
N ARG A 16 -0.57 -4.42 10.82
CA ARG A 16 -1.57 -5.14 10.02
C ARG A 16 -2.95 -5.18 10.68
N THR A 17 -3.03 -5.32 12.00
CA THR A 17 -4.31 -5.36 12.73
C THR A 17 -5.08 -4.05 12.58
N ASN A 18 -4.40 -2.91 12.64
CA ASN A 18 -5.00 -1.59 12.50
C ASN A 18 -5.45 -1.33 11.05
N PHE A 19 -4.67 -1.83 10.08
CA PHE A 19 -5.10 -1.88 8.69
C PHE A 19 -6.39 -2.73 8.55
N GLN A 20 -6.40 -3.97 9.02
CA GLN A 20 -7.57 -4.85 8.93
C GLN A 20 -8.80 -4.18 9.56
N ALA A 21 -8.67 -3.64 10.78
CA ALA A 21 -9.74 -2.94 11.49
C ALA A 21 -10.27 -1.72 10.72
N SER A 22 -9.40 -0.98 10.03
CA SER A 22 -9.80 0.18 9.20
C SER A 22 -10.65 -0.21 7.98
N TYR A 23 -10.46 -1.44 7.49
CA TYR A 23 -11.23 -2.03 6.38
C TYR A 23 -12.38 -2.92 6.86
N GLY A 24 -12.62 -3.02 8.17
CA GLY A 24 -13.63 -3.91 8.76
C GLY A 24 -13.27 -5.40 8.68
N LEU A 25 -12.00 -5.72 8.38
CA LEU A 25 -11.49 -7.07 8.26
C LEU A 25 -11.09 -7.63 9.64
N ASN A 26 -11.36 -8.91 9.85
CA ASN A 26 -10.92 -9.63 11.05
C ASN A 26 -9.51 -10.21 10.86
N THR A 27 -9.01 -10.98 11.81
CA THR A 27 -7.72 -11.70 11.69
C THR A 27 -7.91 -13.16 11.27
N THR A 28 -8.98 -13.45 10.52
CA THR A 28 -9.17 -14.78 9.94
C THR A 28 -8.25 -14.96 8.72
N PRO A 29 -7.96 -16.21 8.31
CA PRO A 29 -7.16 -16.46 7.11
C PRO A 29 -7.76 -15.79 5.87
N GLU A 30 -9.08 -15.86 5.71
CA GLU A 30 -9.82 -15.29 4.58
C GLU A 30 -9.69 -13.76 4.54
N ASP A 31 -9.89 -13.09 5.68
CA ASP A 31 -9.70 -11.63 5.82
C ASP A 31 -8.24 -11.20 5.60
N LEU A 32 -7.26 -12.06 5.92
CA LEU A 32 -5.85 -11.78 5.69
C LEU A 32 -5.50 -11.87 4.20
N GLU A 33 -6.10 -12.81 3.47
CA GLU A 33 -5.98 -12.91 2.02
C GLU A 33 -6.59 -11.69 1.33
N GLU A 34 -7.82 -11.30 1.70
CA GLU A 34 -8.47 -10.11 1.14
C GLU A 34 -7.65 -8.84 1.39
N GLY A 35 -7.18 -8.64 2.63
CA GLY A 35 -6.34 -7.50 2.93
C GLY A 35 -4.96 -7.56 2.24
N ASN A 36 -4.49 -8.73 1.81
CA ASN A 36 -3.28 -8.83 0.99
C ASN A 36 -3.55 -8.39 -0.46
N GLU A 37 -4.70 -8.75 -1.03
CA GLU A 37 -5.14 -8.28 -2.35
C GLU A 37 -5.29 -6.75 -2.40
N ILE A 38 -5.87 -6.15 -1.36
CA ILE A 38 -5.98 -4.68 -1.24
C ILE A 38 -4.61 -4.03 -1.30
N LEU A 39 -3.62 -4.55 -0.56
CA LEU A 39 -2.26 -4.01 -0.59
C LEU A 39 -1.57 -4.20 -1.94
N GLU A 40 -1.83 -5.30 -2.65
CA GLU A 40 -1.32 -5.50 -4.00
C GLU A 40 -1.91 -4.51 -4.99
N LEU A 41 -3.22 -4.26 -4.91
CA LEU A 41 -3.89 -3.24 -5.72
C LEU A 41 -3.37 -1.84 -5.41
N MET A 42 -3.14 -1.52 -4.13
CA MET A 42 -2.55 -0.25 -3.71
C MET A 42 -1.12 -0.08 -4.24
N GLN A 43 -0.29 -1.12 -4.18
CA GLN A 43 1.06 -1.06 -4.73
C GLN A 43 1.07 -0.90 -6.24
N LYS A 44 0.20 -1.62 -6.97
CA LYS A 44 0.05 -1.47 -8.43
C LYS A 44 -0.40 -0.05 -8.79
N ASN A 45 -1.34 0.54 -8.04
CA ASN A 45 -1.78 1.91 -8.26
C ASN A 45 -0.72 2.96 -7.86
N HIS A 46 0.02 2.73 -6.78
CA HIS A 46 1.09 3.62 -6.32
C HIS A 46 2.29 3.61 -7.28
N THR A 47 2.68 2.44 -7.79
CA THR A 47 3.69 2.34 -8.86
C THR A 47 3.20 2.89 -10.20
N GLY A 48 1.88 3.06 -10.39
CA GLY A 48 1.28 3.76 -11.53
C GLY A 48 1.26 5.30 -11.43
N ARG A 49 1.62 5.89 -10.28
CA ARG A 49 1.77 7.35 -10.14
C ARG A 49 3.10 7.74 -9.52
N ARG A 50 4.11 7.90 -10.38
CA ARG A 50 5.19 8.86 -10.14
C ARG A 50 5.38 9.77 -11.37
N PRO A 51 4.65 10.88 -11.52
CA PRO A 51 5.17 12.02 -12.26
C PRO A 51 6.03 12.88 -11.31
N HIS A 52 7.28 12.47 -11.10
CA HIS A 52 8.31 13.32 -10.48
C HIS A 52 9.68 12.73 -10.91
N GLN A 53 10.52 13.32 -11.78
CA GLN A 53 10.61 14.62 -12.45
C GLN A 53 11.31 14.40 -13.80
N ILE A 54 10.95 15.15 -14.84
CA ILE A 54 11.91 15.97 -15.62
C ILE A 54 11.15 17.24 -16.02
N ILE A 55 11.17 18.24 -15.14
CA ILE A 55 11.12 19.64 -15.58
C ILE A 55 12.56 20.11 -15.52
N GLU A 56 13.24 20.10 -16.66
CA GLU A 56 14.38 20.98 -16.89
C GLU A 56 13.95 21.94 -18.00
N ARG A 57 13.47 23.10 -17.55
CA ARG A 57 13.31 24.29 -18.35
C ARG A 57 14.73 24.86 -18.54
N GLY A 58 15.33 24.57 -19.69
CA GLY A 58 16.58 25.16 -20.16
C GLY A 58 16.29 25.94 -21.44
N GLU A 59 16.85 27.13 -21.52
CA GLU A 59 16.49 28.27 -22.39
C GLU A 59 16.51 28.06 -23.91
#